data_AF-A0A4P9VGM0-F1
#
_entry.id   AF-A0A4P9VGM0-F1
#
_cell.length_a   1.000
_cell.length_b   1.000
_cell.length_c   1.000
_cell.angle_alpha   90.00
_cell.angle_beta   90.00
_cell.angle_gamma   90.00
#
_symmetry.space_group_name_H-M   'P 1'
#
loop_
_entity.id
_entity.type
_entity.pdbx_description
1 polymer ?
#
loop_
_entity_poly.entity_id
_entity_poly.type
_entity_poly.pdbx_seq_one_letter_code
_entity_poly.pdbx_strand_id
1 'polypeptide(L)'
;MKICNQLIFQCFWVVKKEPHPFPNDKKRSLFFFLQMGRLVINELVGENFCKACNGTGYINKAKAKKCSCKDGRKPMKKAEQARFCGVHYDTWRTNWFSRYVKCVEHFKAWDEEISFSIKNKLN
;
A
#
# COMPACT_ATOMS: atom_id res chain seq x y z
N MET A 1 -6.31 1.51 16.52
CA MET A 1 -4.86 1.82 16.62
C MET A 1 -3.94 0.60 16.80
N LYS A 2 -4.29 -0.44 17.58
CA LYS A 2 -3.40 -1.62 17.82
C LYS A 2 -3.09 -2.45 16.55
N ILE A 3 -4.06 -2.61 15.64
CA ILE A 3 -3.91 -3.39 14.40
C ILE A 3 -2.92 -2.74 13.43
N CYS A 4 -2.93 -1.40 13.30
CA CYS A 4 -1.99 -0.68 12.43
C CYS A 4 -0.53 -0.92 12.84
N ASN A 5 -0.24 -0.89 14.14
CA ASN A 5 1.12 -1.14 14.63
C ASN A 5 1.56 -2.58 14.37
N GLN A 6 0.67 -3.57 14.52
CA GLN A 6 0.98 -4.97 14.28
C GLN A 6 1.24 -5.27 12.80
N LEU A 7 0.46 -4.66 11.89
CA LEU A 7 0.69 -4.72 10.44
C LEU A 7 2.01 -4.03 10.03
N ILE A 8 2.35 -2.91 10.67
CA ILE A 8 3.64 -2.22 10.48
C ILE A 8 4.80 -3.14 10.90
N PHE A 9 4.68 -3.85 12.03
CA PHE A 9 5.71 -4.81 12.47
C PHE A 9 5.82 -6.00 11.51
N GLN A 10 4.73 -6.46 10.90
CA GLN A 10 4.78 -7.53 9.90
C GLN A 10 5.42 -7.06 8.59
N CYS A 11 5.13 -5.84 8.13
CA CYS A 11 5.91 -5.21 7.06
C CYS A 11 7.41 -5.18 7.40
N PHE A 12 7.74 -4.87 8.65
CA PHE A 12 9.12 -4.88 9.16
C PHE A 12 9.74 -6.29 9.11
N TRP A 13 8.98 -7.34 9.42
CA TRP A 13 9.44 -8.73 9.33
C TRP A 13 9.70 -9.17 7.89
N VAL A 14 8.81 -8.80 6.95
CA VAL A 14 9.00 -9.07 5.51
C VAL A 14 10.30 -8.44 4.99
N VAL A 15 10.71 -7.30 5.55
CA VAL A 15 11.93 -6.57 5.15
C VAL A 15 13.09 -6.68 6.15
N LYS A 16 13.00 -7.54 7.17
CA LYS A 16 13.98 -7.59 8.30
C LYS A 16 15.39 -7.98 7.88
N LYS A 17 15.53 -8.71 6.77
CA LYS A 17 16.82 -9.12 6.20
C LYS A 17 17.43 -8.07 5.27
N GLU A 18 16.74 -6.96 5.03
CA GLU A 18 17.13 -5.97 4.04
C GLU A 18 17.93 -4.81 4.66
N PRO A 19 18.84 -4.19 3.89
CA PRO A 19 19.60 -3.04 4.37
C PRO A 19 18.69 -1.88 4.76
N HIS A 20 18.96 -1.27 5.92
CA HIS A 20 18.22 -0.13 6.42
C HIS A 20 18.30 1.05 5.44
N PRO A 21 17.18 1.76 5.19
CA PRO A 21 17.14 2.89 4.25
C PRO A 21 18.07 4.03 4.70
N PHE A 22 18.28 4.17 6.02
CA PHE A 22 19.16 5.15 6.63
C PHE A 22 19.96 4.48 7.77
N PRO A 23 21.08 3.80 7.47
CA PRO A 23 21.80 2.97 8.45
C PRO A 23 22.31 3.78 9.65
N ASN A 24 22.66 5.05 9.42
CA ASN A 24 23.16 5.95 10.45
C ASN A 24 22.04 6.71 11.20
N ASP A 25 20.78 6.57 10.77
CA ASP A 25 19.63 7.28 11.36
C ASP A 25 18.48 6.32 11.62
N LYS A 26 18.48 5.74 12.83
CA LYS A 26 17.47 4.80 13.30
C LYS A 26 16.06 5.40 13.32
N LYS A 27 15.94 6.69 13.70
CA LYS A 27 14.65 7.37 13.81
C LYS A 27 14.03 7.58 12.42
N ARG A 28 14.84 8.01 11.45
CA ARG A 28 14.41 8.16 10.06
C ARG A 28 14.09 6.82 9.40
N SER A 29 14.86 5.77 9.71
CA SER A 29 14.54 4.41 9.27
C SER A 29 13.20 3.93 9.82
N LEU A 30 12.92 4.13 11.11
CA LEU A 30 11.63 3.77 11.70
C LEU A 30 10.48 4.54 11.03
N PHE A 31 10.65 5.85 10.80
CA PHE A 31 9.66 6.67 10.11
C PHE A 31 9.40 6.15 8.68
N PHE A 32 10.46 5.80 7.94
CA PHE A 32 10.32 5.20 6.61
C PHE A 32 9.44 3.95 6.64
N PHE A 33 9.71 2.99 7.55
CA PHE A 33 8.93 1.76 7.62
C PHE A 33 7.47 2.00 8.05
N LEU A 34 7.24 2.96 8.95
CA LEU A 34 5.90 3.40 9.34
C LEU A 34 5.11 3.92 8.13
N GLN A 35 5.73 4.78 7.30
CA GLN A 35 5.09 5.31 6.10
C GLN A 35 4.90 4.25 5.03
N MET A 36 5.87 3.35 4.84
CA MET A 36 5.73 2.23 3.92
C MET A 36 4.58 1.31 4.31
N GLY A 37 4.42 0.99 5.60
CA GLY A 37 3.27 0.24 6.11
C GLY A 37 1.93 0.95 5.85
N ARG A 38 1.88 2.28 6.03
CA ARG A 38 0.70 3.08 5.69
C ARG A 38 0.37 3.05 4.20
N LEU A 39 1.37 3.11 3.30
CA LEU A 39 1.13 2.96 1.87
C LEU A 39 0.49 1.62 1.54
N VAL A 40 0.98 0.53 2.13
CA VAL A 40 0.43 -0.82 1.94
C VAL A 40 -1.03 -0.88 2.41
N ILE A 41 -1.32 -0.36 3.60
CA ILE A 41 -2.69 -0.31 4.13
C ILE A 41 -3.61 0.51 3.21
N ASN A 42 -3.15 1.69 2.74
CA ASN A 42 -3.93 2.56 1.88
C ASN A 42 -4.23 1.94 0.51
N GLU A 43 -3.33 1.09 0.02
CA GLU A 43 -3.54 0.30 -1.20
C GLU A 43 -4.61 -0.79 -1.02
N LEU A 44 -4.62 -1.46 0.13
CA LEU A 44 -5.52 -2.57 0.43
C LEU A 44 -6.91 -2.10 0.88
N VAL A 45 -6.95 -1.37 1.99
CA VAL A 45 -8.19 -1.00 2.72
C VAL A 45 -8.84 0.25 2.12
N GLY A 46 -8.06 1.08 1.43
CA GLY A 46 -8.59 2.10 0.53
C GLY A 46 -8.81 3.47 1.16
N GLU A 47 -7.82 4.35 0.98
CA GLU A 47 -8.02 5.81 0.85
C GLU A 47 -7.74 6.29 -0.59
N ASN A 48 -7.24 5.42 -1.47
CA ASN A 48 -6.86 5.75 -2.85
C ASN A 48 -8.05 5.81 -3.82
N PHE A 49 -9.17 6.41 -3.38
CA PHE A 49 -10.26 6.72 -4.28
C PHE A 49 -9.78 7.68 -5.35
N CYS A 50 -10.16 7.40 -6.59
CA CYS A 50 -9.92 8.30 -7.69
C CYS A 50 -10.72 9.59 -7.44
N LYS A 51 -10.01 10.67 -7.10
CA LYS A 51 -10.60 12.01 -6.87
C LYS A 51 -11.43 12.53 -8.06
N ALA A 52 -11.16 12.04 -9.28
CA ALA A 52 -11.90 12.47 -10.47
C ALA A 52 -13.30 11.81 -10.58
N CYS A 53 -13.50 10.63 -10.00
CA CYS A 53 -14.79 9.93 -10.03
C CYS A 53 -15.33 9.59 -8.64
N ASN A 54 -14.67 10.06 -7.58
CA ASN A 54 -14.99 9.78 -6.18
C ASN A 54 -15.27 8.30 -5.90
N GLY A 55 -14.42 7.40 -6.41
CA GLY A 55 -14.59 5.96 -6.18
C GLY A 55 -15.63 5.26 -7.06
N THR A 56 -16.38 5.99 -7.89
CA THR A 56 -17.47 5.38 -8.67
C THR A 56 -17.01 4.69 -9.96
N GLY A 57 -15.81 5.00 -10.45
CA GLY A 57 -15.33 4.51 -11.75
C GLY A 57 -15.91 5.25 -12.96
N TYR A 58 -16.82 6.22 -12.76
CA TYR A 58 -17.46 6.99 -13.82
C TYR A 58 -17.33 8.48 -13.57
N ILE A 59 -16.97 9.25 -14.60
CA ILE A 59 -16.97 10.73 -14.53
C ILE A 59 -18.40 11.25 -14.74
N ASN A 60 -19.16 10.59 -15.60
CA ASN A 60 -20.58 10.88 -15.82
C ASN A 60 -21.35 9.56 -15.94
N LYS A 61 -22.11 9.21 -14.90
CA LYS A 61 -22.93 7.98 -14.88
C LYS A 61 -24.03 8.00 -15.93
N ALA A 62 -24.70 9.14 -16.12
CA ALA A 62 -25.82 9.26 -17.07
C ALA A 62 -25.37 9.04 -18.53
N LYS A 63 -24.14 9.44 -18.86
CA LYS A 63 -23.53 9.23 -20.18
C LYS A 63 -22.61 8.00 -20.24
N ALA A 64 -22.62 7.15 -19.22
CA ALA A 64 -21.73 5.98 -19.08
C ALA A 64 -20.22 6.28 -19.33
N LYS A 65 -19.78 7.51 -19.09
CA LYS A 65 -18.38 7.91 -19.34
C LYS A 65 -17.48 7.34 -18.24
N LYS A 66 -16.75 6.28 -18.57
CA LYS A 66 -15.78 5.64 -17.66
C LYS A 66 -14.64 6.59 -17.32
N CYS A 67 -14.20 6.54 -16.07
CA CYS A 67 -13.00 7.21 -15.62
C CYS A 67 -11.76 6.40 -16.04
N SER A 68 -10.62 7.06 -16.25
CA SER A 68 -9.35 6.40 -16.59
C SER A 68 -8.68 5.71 -15.39
N CYS A 69 -9.37 5.63 -14.26
CA CYS A 69 -8.91 4.95 -13.07
C CYS A 69 -9.27 3.45 -13.12
N LYS A 70 -8.70 2.65 -12.23
CA LYS A 70 -9.02 1.23 -12.14
C LYS A 70 -10.19 1.06 -11.17
N ASP A 71 -11.41 0.95 -11.70
CA ASP A 71 -12.63 0.69 -10.93
C ASP A 71 -12.83 1.64 -9.74
N GLY A 72 -12.72 2.94 -10.01
CA GLY A 72 -12.86 3.97 -8.98
C GLY A 72 -11.62 4.19 -8.12
N ARG A 73 -10.56 3.38 -8.26
CA ARG A 73 -9.31 3.51 -7.52
C ARG A 73 -8.18 4.07 -8.39
N LYS A 74 -7.37 4.94 -7.80
CA LYS A 74 -6.17 5.48 -8.45
C LYS A 74 -4.97 5.31 -7.51
N PRO A 75 -4.13 4.29 -7.73
CA PRO A 75 -2.93 4.09 -6.93
C PRO A 75 -2.03 5.33 -6.97
N MET A 76 -1.35 5.58 -5.85
CA MET A 76 -0.37 6.66 -5.74
C MET A 76 0.77 6.42 -6.74
N LYS A 77 1.23 7.48 -7.44
CA LYS A 77 2.36 7.34 -8.38
C LYS A 77 3.64 7.03 -7.60
N LYS A 78 4.60 6.33 -8.23
CA LYS A 78 5.88 5.97 -7.59
C LYS A 78 6.64 7.17 -6.99
N ALA A 79 6.61 8.32 -7.67
CA ALA A 79 7.22 9.55 -7.17
C ALA A 79 6.54 10.09 -5.90
N GLU A 80 5.21 9.99 -5.84
CA GLU A 80 4.44 10.39 -4.67
C GLU A 80 4.66 9.42 -3.50
N GLN A 81 4.77 8.11 -3.78
CA GLN A 81 5.13 7.09 -2.79
C GLN A 81 6.52 7.36 -2.18
N ALA A 82 7.52 7.67 -3.01
CA ALA A 82 8.86 8.02 -2.56
C ALA A 82 8.86 9.23 -1.62
N ARG A 83 8.14 10.29 -2.01
CA ARG A 83 7.95 11.50 -1.20
C ARG A 83 7.24 11.18 0.12
N PHE A 84 6.20 10.34 0.08
CA PHE A 84 5.46 9.91 1.27
C PHE A 84 6.35 9.18 2.28
N CYS A 85 7.27 8.34 1.79
CA CYS A 85 8.24 7.62 2.61
C CYS A 85 9.49 8.45 2.99
N GLY A 86 9.62 9.68 2.51
CA GLY A 86 10.76 10.56 2.83
C GLY A 86 12.10 10.11 2.20
N VAL A 87 12.05 9.43 1.06
CA VAL A 87 13.22 8.96 0.28
C VAL A 87 13.27 9.59 -1.11
N HIS A 88 14.46 9.66 -1.70
CA HIS A 88 14.62 10.08 -3.09
C HIS A 88 13.91 9.12 -4.05
N TYR A 89 13.41 9.64 -5.17
CA TYR A 89 12.67 8.85 -6.16
C TYR A 89 13.48 7.69 -6.71
N ASP A 90 14.76 7.90 -7.03
CA ASP A 90 15.62 6.83 -7.54
C ASP A 90 15.83 5.74 -6.50
N THR A 91 16.13 6.10 -5.24
CA THR A 91 16.26 5.14 -4.14
C THR A 91 14.99 4.33 -3.96
N TRP A 92 13.82 4.97 -4.05
CA TRP A 92 12.54 4.26 -4.02
C TRP A 92 12.42 3.30 -5.19
N ARG A 93 12.62 3.79 -6.42
CA ARG A 93 12.46 3.02 -7.65
C ARG A 93 13.37 1.79 -7.70
N THR A 94 14.64 1.93 -7.31
CA THR A 94 15.64 0.86 -7.42
C THR A 94 15.60 -0.10 -6.24
N ASN A 95 15.46 0.41 -5.01
CA ASN A 95 15.73 -0.39 -3.82
C ASN A 95 14.46 -0.79 -3.05
N TRP A 96 13.39 0.02 -3.12
CA TRP A 96 12.24 -0.14 -2.22
C TRP A 96 10.92 -0.47 -2.90
N PHE A 97 10.73 -0.10 -4.17
CA PHE A 97 9.47 -0.29 -4.86
C PHE A 97 9.13 -1.79 -5.01
N SER A 98 10.10 -2.62 -5.40
CA SER A 98 9.90 -4.07 -5.47
C SER A 98 9.54 -4.69 -4.11
N ARG A 99 10.14 -4.19 -3.02
CA ARG A 99 9.83 -4.61 -1.65
C ARG A 99 8.43 -4.20 -1.23
N TYR A 100 8.02 -2.98 -1.56
CA TYR A 100 6.65 -2.49 -1.36
C TYR A 100 5.64 -3.39 -2.06
N VAL A 101 5.87 -3.75 -3.32
CA VAL A 101 5.00 -4.65 -4.09
C VAL A 101 4.86 -6.01 -3.38
N LYS A 102 5.98 -6.61 -2.94
CA LYS A 102 5.96 -7.87 -2.18
C LYS A 102 5.14 -7.78 -0.90
N CYS A 103 5.23 -6.68 -0.15
CA CYS A 103 4.39 -6.47 1.03
C CYS A 103 2.90 -6.46 0.64
N VAL A 104 2.52 -5.70 -0.39
CA VAL A 104 1.13 -5.64 -0.86
C VAL A 104 0.61 -7.02 -1.28
N GLU A 105 1.41 -7.79 -2.03
CA GLU A 105 1.06 -9.15 -2.46
C GLU A 105 0.86 -10.09 -1.27
N HIS A 106 1.76 -10.03 -0.27
CA HIS A 106 1.66 -10.86 0.93
C HIS A 106 0.34 -10.62 1.68
N PHE A 107 -0.06 -9.36 1.87
CA PHE A 107 -1.32 -9.05 2.54
C PHE A 107 -2.56 -9.38 1.70
N LYS A 108 -2.48 -9.31 0.37
CA LYS A 108 -3.58 -9.78 -0.50
C LYS A 108 -3.80 -11.27 -0.36
N ALA A 109 -2.72 -12.06 -0.35
CA ALA A 109 -2.81 -13.50 -0.14
C ALA A 109 -3.48 -13.84 1.20
N TRP A 110 -3.16 -13.08 2.26
CA TRP A 110 -3.82 -13.23 3.56
C TRP A 110 -5.31 -12.87 3.52
N ASP A 111 -5.67 -11.79 2.84
CA ASP A 111 -7.07 -11.39 2.69
C ASP A 111 -7.89 -12.47 1.96
N GLU A 112 -7.30 -13.09 0.94
CA GLU A 112 -7.88 -14.21 0.20
C GLU A 112 -8.05 -15.46 1.09
N GLU A 113 -7.03 -15.83 1.87
CA GLU A 113 -7.07 -16.97 2.81
C GLU A 113 -8.14 -16.78 3.90
N ILE A 114 -8.21 -15.57 4.48
CA ILE A 114 -9.19 -15.22 5.51
C ILE A 114 -10.60 -15.26 4.90
N SER A 115 -10.78 -14.66 3.73
CA SER A 115 -12.07 -14.64 3.03
C SER A 115 -12.55 -16.04 2.67
N PHE A 116 -11.66 -16.91 2.20
CA PHE A 116 -11.95 -18.32 1.93
C PHE A 116 -12.35 -19.07 3.21
N SER A 117 -11.58 -18.91 4.28
CA SER A 117 -11.85 -19.55 5.57
C SER A 117 -13.17 -19.12 6.20
N ILE A 118 -13.56 -17.85 6.05
CA ILE A 118 -14.86 -17.34 6.51
C ILE A 118 -15.99 -17.96 5.70
N LYS A 119 -15.88 -17.98 4.36
CA LYS A 119 -16.91 -18.59 3.48
C LYS A 119 -17.14 -20.06 3.79
N ASN A 120 -16.08 -20.83 4.02
CA ASN A 120 -16.19 -22.26 4.30
C ASN A 120 -16.75 -22.58 5.70
N LYS A 121 -16.75 -21.63 6.63
CA LYS A 121 -17.37 -21.80 7.96
C LYS A 121 -18.84 -21.38 8.00
N LEU A 122 -19.27 -20.61 7.00
CA LEU A 122 -20.65 -20.12 6.88
C LEU A 122 -21.51 -21.04 5.99
N ASN A 123 -20.86 -21.93 5.23
CA ASN A 123 -21.48 -23.05 4.51
C ASN A 123 -21.33 -24.34 5.32
#